data_AF-A0A1Q7KXQ0-F1
#
_entry.id   AF-A0A1Q7KXQ0-F1
#
_cell.length_a   1.000
_cell.length_b   1.000
_cell.length_c   1.000
_cell.angle_alpha   90.00
_cell.angle_beta   90.00
_cell.angle_gamma   90.00
#
_symmetry.space_group_name_H-M   'P 1'
#
loop_
_entity.id
_entity.type
_entity.pdbx_description
1 polymer ?
#
loop_
_entity_poly.entity_id
_entity_poly.type
_entity_poly.pdbx_seq_one_letter_code
_entity_poly.pdbx_strand_id
1 'polypeptide(L)'
;MGTETRNVDQPTVLLISDDPEFARAVMDRWQAERSVPAFTLMSGDVCRETDPETFDAAVVGTVRPGILPAILATLEVSGKPVLLVCKESQSAQEVRETQPRVMVLRQHEGWLDALVLVASEVLRRCEAMARAHRAGQANKLLEREATLGRYILEMRHTLNNALTSVLGNSELLLLEPGCLSAVARSQIETVRNMAVRMHEILQRFSSIENELSVVEKQAERESRSKSQAAAASS
;
A
#
# COMPACT_ATOMS: atom_id res chain seq x y z
N MET A 1 29.22 5.50 -8.12
CA MET A 1 28.05 4.72 -7.65
C MET A 1 26.97 5.73 -7.29
N GLY A 2 26.28 6.26 -8.32
CA GLY A 2 25.28 7.32 -8.17
C GLY A 2 23.92 6.68 -7.96
N THR A 3 23.38 6.82 -6.76
CA THR A 3 21.96 6.55 -6.49
C THR A 3 21.18 7.72 -7.07
N GLU A 4 20.72 7.58 -8.32
CA GLU A 4 19.63 8.39 -8.82
C GLU A 4 18.43 8.13 -7.91
N THR A 5 18.14 9.10 -7.06
CA THR A 5 16.85 9.25 -6.41
C THR A 5 15.79 9.30 -7.50
N ARG A 6 15.18 8.15 -7.82
CA ARG A 6 13.94 8.10 -8.59
C ARG A 6 13.01 9.14 -7.97
N ASN A 7 12.53 10.05 -8.79
CA ASN A 7 11.44 10.93 -8.44
C ASN A 7 10.21 10.01 -8.29
N VAL A 8 9.95 9.55 -7.06
CA VAL A 8 9.04 8.43 -6.74
C VAL A 8 7.59 8.66 -7.21
N ASP A 9 7.26 9.87 -7.64
CA ASP A 9 5.89 10.27 -7.98
C ASP A 9 5.57 10.34 -9.49
N GLN A 10 6.56 10.22 -10.39
CA GLN A 10 6.26 10.29 -11.83
C GLN A 10 6.13 8.89 -12.44
N PRO A 11 4.96 8.52 -13.00
CA PRO A 11 4.80 7.24 -13.67
C PRO A 11 5.71 7.16 -14.91
N THR A 12 6.26 5.98 -15.20
CA THR A 12 7.16 5.77 -16.34
C THR A 12 6.51 4.88 -17.40
N VAL A 13 6.51 5.33 -18.65
CA VAL A 13 6.01 4.60 -19.82
C VAL A 13 7.18 4.15 -20.69
N LEU A 14 7.24 2.85 -20.95
CA LEU A 14 8.18 2.25 -21.88
C LEU A 14 7.57 2.23 -23.29
N LEU A 15 8.16 2.96 -24.23
CA LEU A 15 7.78 2.97 -25.65
C LEU A 15 8.69 2.04 -26.44
N ILE A 16 8.12 1.02 -27.07
CA ILE A 16 8.86 0.07 -27.91
C ILE A 16 8.38 0.20 -29.36
N SER A 17 9.21 0.74 -30.24
CA SER A 17 8.89 0.81 -31.67
C SER A 17 10.16 0.92 -32.52
N ASP A 18 10.10 0.33 -33.72
CA ASP A 18 11.12 0.51 -34.76
C ASP A 18 10.83 1.77 -35.62
N ASP A 19 9.68 2.42 -35.40
CA ASP A 19 9.26 3.66 -36.07
C ASP A 19 9.49 4.88 -35.15
N PRO A 20 10.47 5.75 -35.43
CA PRO A 20 10.74 6.92 -34.60
C PRO A 20 9.61 7.96 -34.64
N GLU A 21 8.82 8.00 -35.73
CA GLU A 21 7.68 8.91 -35.84
C GLU A 21 6.56 8.50 -34.88
N PHE A 22 6.38 7.19 -34.65
CA PHE A 22 5.42 6.67 -33.68
C PHE A 22 5.70 7.20 -32.28
N ALA A 23 6.93 7.01 -31.77
CA ALA A 23 7.28 7.41 -30.42
C ALA A 23 7.14 8.93 -30.24
N ARG A 24 7.56 9.70 -31.24
CA ARG A 24 7.42 11.16 -31.24
C ARG A 24 5.95 11.60 -31.22
N ALA A 25 5.10 11.02 -32.07
CA ALA A 25 3.69 11.36 -32.12
C ALA A 25 2.96 11.07 -30.79
N VAL A 26 3.29 9.94 -30.14
CA VAL A 26 2.74 9.60 -28.83
C VAL A 26 3.18 10.60 -27.76
N MET A 27 4.48 10.92 -27.70
CA MET A 27 5.00 11.90 -26.73
C MET A 27 4.42 13.29 -26.95
N ASP A 28 4.40 13.78 -28.20
CA ASP A 28 3.87 15.10 -28.56
C ASP A 28 2.38 15.21 -28.19
N ARG A 29 1.59 14.16 -28.43
CA ARG A 29 0.19 14.14 -28.01
C ARG A 29 0.04 14.16 -26.49
N TRP A 30 0.89 13.43 -25.78
CA TRP A 30 0.82 13.36 -24.31
C TRP A 30 1.22 14.67 -23.64
N GLN A 31 2.07 15.50 -24.26
CA GLN A 31 2.44 16.81 -23.73
C GLN A 31 1.25 17.77 -23.59
N ALA A 32 0.14 17.53 -24.31
CA ALA A 32 -1.10 18.28 -24.15
C ALA A 32 -1.91 17.88 -22.91
N GLU A 33 -1.57 16.77 -22.25
CA GLU A 33 -2.23 16.30 -21.03
C GLU A 33 -1.70 17.00 -19.78
N ARG A 34 -2.52 17.08 -18.73
CA ARG A 34 -2.13 17.68 -17.45
C ARG A 34 -1.03 16.90 -16.72
N SER A 35 -0.93 15.61 -16.97
CA SER A 35 0.01 14.70 -16.33
C SER A 35 0.79 13.95 -17.39
N VAL A 36 2.07 14.29 -17.50
CA VAL A 36 2.98 13.69 -18.47
C VAL A 36 3.87 12.67 -17.73
N PRO A 37 3.88 11.39 -18.14
CA PRO A 37 4.78 10.39 -17.56
C PRO A 37 6.23 10.64 -18.01
N ALA A 38 7.18 10.02 -17.31
CA ALA A 38 8.52 9.85 -17.84
C ALA A 38 8.47 8.81 -18.98
N PHE A 39 9.28 9.01 -20.03
CA PHE A 39 9.33 8.09 -21.16
C PHE A 39 10.69 7.42 -21.27
N THR A 40 10.68 6.10 -21.45
CA THR A 40 11.84 5.31 -21.84
C THR A 40 11.60 4.78 -23.24
N LEU A 41 12.49 5.06 -24.19
CA LEU A 41 12.35 4.59 -25.57
C LEU A 41 13.28 3.40 -25.81
N MET A 42 12.75 2.35 -26.43
CA MET A 42 13.51 1.18 -26.85
C MET A 42 13.12 0.77 -28.28
N SER A 43 14.10 0.30 -29.06
CA SER A 43 13.80 -0.46 -30.28
C SER A 43 13.42 -1.90 -29.91
N GLY A 44 12.67 -2.57 -30.78
CA GLY A 44 12.26 -3.97 -30.55
C GLY A 44 13.45 -4.92 -30.32
N ASP A 45 14.63 -4.55 -30.84
CA ASP A 45 15.88 -5.31 -30.79
C ASP A 45 16.47 -5.37 -29.36
N VAL A 46 16.25 -4.31 -28.58
CA VAL A 46 16.88 -4.06 -27.27
C VAL A 46 15.97 -4.48 -26.11
N CYS A 47 14.68 -4.71 -26.38
CA CYS A 47 13.66 -4.96 -25.35
C CYS A 47 13.90 -6.24 -24.50
N ARG A 48 14.76 -7.17 -24.95
CA ARG A 48 14.97 -8.46 -24.28
C ARG A 48 15.58 -8.37 -22.88
N GLU A 49 16.23 -7.26 -22.55
CA GLU A 49 16.96 -7.06 -21.29
C GLU A 49 16.28 -6.06 -20.33
N THR A 50 15.00 -5.76 -20.54
CA THR A 50 14.32 -4.72 -19.78
C THR A 50 14.01 -5.15 -18.34
N ASP A 51 14.46 -4.36 -17.37
CA ASP A 51 14.12 -4.57 -15.96
C ASP A 51 12.65 -4.15 -15.69
N PRO A 52 11.77 -5.06 -15.22
CA PRO A 52 10.36 -4.77 -14.96
C PRO A 52 10.12 -3.70 -13.89
N GLU A 53 11.12 -3.40 -13.06
CA GLU A 53 11.04 -2.34 -12.04
C GLU A 53 11.24 -0.93 -12.63
N THR A 54 11.62 -0.79 -13.91
CA THR A 54 11.94 0.51 -14.54
C THR A 54 10.75 1.23 -15.17
N PHE A 55 9.60 0.57 -15.31
CA PHE A 55 8.42 1.15 -15.93
C PHE A 55 7.12 0.70 -15.26
N ASP A 56 6.05 1.48 -15.47
CA ASP A 56 4.71 1.23 -14.94
C ASP A 56 3.75 0.69 -16.00
N ALA A 57 3.96 1.06 -17.27
CA ALA A 57 3.25 0.53 -18.42
C ALA A 57 4.15 0.50 -19.65
N ALA A 58 3.88 -0.42 -20.58
CA ALA A 58 4.55 -0.50 -21.87
C ALA A 58 3.58 -0.21 -23.02
N VAL A 59 4.04 0.55 -24.01
CA VAL A 59 3.33 0.78 -25.28
C VAL A 59 4.21 0.25 -26.40
N VAL A 60 3.72 -0.75 -27.11
CA VAL A 60 4.38 -1.36 -28.26
C VAL A 60 3.75 -0.79 -29.52
N GLY A 61 4.54 -0.11 -30.33
CA GLY A 61 4.17 0.43 -31.63
C GLY A 61 4.49 -0.52 -32.78
N THR A 62 4.82 0.04 -33.94
CA THR A 62 5.22 -0.76 -35.10
C THR A 62 6.59 -1.38 -34.82
N VAL A 63 6.68 -2.70 -34.89
CA VAL A 63 7.91 -3.50 -34.77
C VAL A 63 7.90 -4.59 -35.84
N ARG A 64 9.07 -5.14 -36.17
CA ARG A 64 9.15 -6.24 -37.15
C ARG A 64 8.28 -7.44 -36.70
N PRO A 65 7.49 -8.09 -37.61
CA PRO A 65 6.57 -9.16 -37.21
C PRO A 65 7.25 -10.33 -36.49
N GLY A 66 8.49 -10.66 -36.85
CA GLY A 66 9.24 -11.75 -36.24
C GLY A 66 9.71 -11.52 -34.80
N ILE A 67 9.74 -10.27 -34.32
CA ILE A 67 10.21 -9.94 -32.95
C ILE A 67 9.07 -9.65 -31.98
N LEU A 68 7.87 -9.34 -32.47
CA LEU A 68 6.71 -9.00 -31.64
C LEU A 68 6.37 -10.09 -30.60
N PRO A 69 6.30 -11.39 -30.95
CA PRO A 69 6.00 -12.43 -29.95
C PRO A 69 7.04 -12.49 -28.83
N ALA A 70 8.32 -12.27 -29.16
CA ALA A 70 9.41 -12.28 -28.18
C ALA A 70 9.32 -11.08 -27.22
N ILE A 71 9.05 -9.87 -27.75
CA ILE A 71 8.83 -8.66 -26.95
C ILE A 71 7.68 -8.88 -25.97
N LEU A 72 6.56 -9.38 -26.48
CA LEU A 72 5.38 -9.57 -25.66
C LEU A 72 5.58 -10.66 -24.60
N ALA A 73 6.31 -11.73 -24.91
CA ALA A 73 6.67 -12.75 -23.91
C ALA A 73 7.56 -12.16 -22.80
N THR A 74 8.53 -11.30 -23.13
CA THR A 74 9.34 -10.60 -22.11
C THR A 74 8.47 -9.69 -21.24
N LEU A 75 7.54 -8.94 -21.85
CA LEU A 75 6.65 -8.04 -21.11
C LEU A 75 5.62 -8.79 -20.26
N GLU A 76 5.17 -9.98 -20.68
CA GLU A 76 4.24 -10.80 -19.90
C GLU A 76 4.84 -11.21 -18.54
N VAL A 77 6.13 -11.55 -18.53
CA VAL A 77 6.88 -11.88 -17.30
C VAL A 77 6.93 -10.69 -16.33
N SER A 78 6.97 -9.46 -16.84
CA SER A 78 6.95 -8.25 -15.99
C SER A 78 5.65 -8.10 -15.20
N GLY A 79 4.54 -8.69 -15.68
CA GLY A 79 3.21 -8.53 -15.11
C GLY A 79 2.62 -7.12 -15.23
N LYS A 80 3.34 -6.18 -15.85
CA LYS A 80 2.92 -4.79 -16.09
C LYS A 80 1.91 -4.73 -17.24
N PRO A 81 1.04 -3.70 -17.27
CA PRO A 81 0.12 -3.51 -18.38
C PRO A 81 0.86 -3.18 -19.68
N VAL A 82 0.42 -3.81 -20.76
CA VAL A 82 0.99 -3.65 -22.10
C VAL A 82 -0.11 -3.19 -23.05
N LEU A 83 0.13 -2.09 -23.76
CA LEU A 83 -0.70 -1.62 -24.86
C LEU A 83 0.02 -1.91 -26.17
N LEU A 84 -0.64 -2.60 -27.09
CA LEU A 84 -0.12 -2.87 -28.42
C LEU A 84 -0.89 -2.05 -29.45
N VAL A 85 -0.19 -1.29 -30.28
CA VAL A 85 -0.77 -0.47 -31.33
C VAL A 85 -0.51 -1.09 -32.70
N CYS A 86 -1.56 -1.61 -33.35
CA CYS A 86 -1.46 -2.33 -34.62
C CYS A 86 -2.16 -1.59 -35.78
N LYS A 87 -1.59 -1.66 -36.99
CA LYS A 87 -2.25 -1.18 -38.22
C LYS A 87 -3.24 -2.20 -38.77
N GLU A 88 -2.91 -3.49 -38.73
CA GLU A 88 -3.69 -4.55 -39.37
C GLU A 88 -4.69 -5.23 -38.42
N SER A 89 -5.89 -5.53 -38.94
CA SER A 89 -6.97 -6.14 -38.16
C SER A 89 -6.72 -7.62 -37.79
N GLN A 90 -5.98 -8.35 -38.63
CA GLN A 90 -5.67 -9.78 -38.43
C GLN A 90 -4.63 -9.96 -37.32
N SER A 91 -3.53 -9.21 -37.36
CA SER A 91 -2.52 -9.19 -36.29
C SER A 91 -3.12 -8.82 -34.91
N ALA A 92 -4.08 -7.89 -34.88
CA ALA A 92 -4.76 -7.52 -33.64
C ALA A 92 -5.59 -8.67 -33.03
N GLN A 93 -6.17 -9.54 -33.86
CA GLN A 93 -6.99 -10.67 -33.40
C GLN A 93 -6.11 -11.81 -32.89
N GLU A 94 -5.03 -12.13 -33.60
CA GLU A 94 -4.07 -13.17 -33.21
C GLU A 94 -3.44 -12.89 -31.84
N VAL A 95 -3.05 -11.63 -31.59
CA VAL A 95 -2.48 -11.23 -30.28
C VAL A 95 -3.54 -11.33 -29.18
N ARG A 96 -4.79 -10.96 -29.44
CA ARG A 96 -5.87 -11.08 -28.44
C ARG A 96 -6.15 -12.53 -28.03
N GLU A 97 -6.05 -13.45 -28.99
CA GLU A 97 -6.24 -14.89 -28.74
C GLU A 97 -5.05 -15.51 -28.00
N THR A 98 -3.84 -15.07 -28.33
CA THR A 98 -2.60 -15.62 -27.76
C THR A 98 -2.27 -15.01 -26.39
N GLN A 99 -2.62 -13.74 -26.17
CA GLN A 99 -2.18 -12.95 -25.01
C GLN A 99 -3.30 -12.04 -24.49
N PRO A 100 -4.23 -12.58 -23.68
CA PRO A 100 -5.43 -11.86 -23.25
C PRO A 100 -5.15 -10.67 -22.32
N ARG A 101 -3.93 -10.57 -21.76
CA ARG A 101 -3.52 -9.46 -20.89
C ARG A 101 -3.04 -8.22 -21.65
N VAL A 102 -2.76 -8.34 -22.95
CA VAL A 102 -2.31 -7.24 -23.80
C VAL A 102 -3.51 -6.45 -24.32
N MET A 103 -3.48 -5.14 -24.09
CA MET A 103 -4.51 -4.23 -24.57
C MET A 103 -4.21 -3.81 -26.00
N VAL A 104 -4.92 -4.38 -26.97
CA VAL A 104 -4.69 -4.09 -28.39
C VAL A 104 -5.54 -2.89 -28.86
N LEU A 105 -4.88 -1.88 -29.42
CA LEU A 105 -5.46 -0.70 -30.04
C LEU A 105 -5.13 -0.69 -31.55
N ARG A 106 -6.13 -0.42 -32.38
CA ARG A 106 -5.94 -0.30 -33.83
C ARG A 106 -5.61 1.15 -34.23
N GLN A 107 -4.69 1.33 -35.17
CA GLN A 107 -4.40 2.64 -35.76
C GLN A 107 -5.51 3.02 -36.75
N HIS A 108 -6.57 3.64 -36.25
CA HIS A 108 -7.60 4.33 -37.03
C HIS A 108 -7.59 5.83 -36.71
N GLU A 109 -8.45 6.61 -37.35
CA GLU A 109 -8.57 8.05 -37.04
C GLU A 109 -8.80 8.29 -35.53
N GLY A 110 -8.00 9.17 -34.91
CA GLY A 110 -8.06 9.44 -33.47
C GLY A 110 -7.37 8.40 -32.56
N TRP A 111 -6.60 7.46 -33.12
CA TRP A 111 -5.90 6.43 -32.31
C TRP A 111 -4.96 7.01 -31.26
N LEU A 112 -4.33 8.17 -31.52
CA LEU A 112 -3.45 8.84 -30.56
C LEU A 112 -4.22 9.31 -29.31
N ASP A 113 -5.41 9.90 -29.50
CA ASP A 113 -6.27 10.31 -28.39
C ASP A 113 -6.72 9.10 -27.56
N ALA A 114 -7.14 8.04 -28.24
CA ALA A 114 -7.53 6.79 -27.59
C ALA A 114 -6.36 6.16 -26.81
N LEU A 115 -5.17 6.12 -27.42
CA LEU A 115 -3.96 5.59 -26.78
C LEU A 115 -3.63 6.37 -25.50
N VAL A 116 -3.53 7.69 -25.58
CA VAL A 116 -3.17 8.54 -24.45
C VAL A 116 -4.22 8.46 -23.34
N LEU A 117 -5.51 8.44 -23.69
CA LEU A 117 -6.59 8.27 -22.73
C LEU A 117 -6.48 6.93 -21.98
N VAL A 118 -6.35 5.82 -22.72
CA VAL A 118 -6.29 4.48 -22.14
C VAL A 118 -5.02 4.31 -21.32
N ALA A 119 -3.88 4.72 -21.85
CA ALA A 119 -2.60 4.60 -21.17
C ALA A 119 -2.56 5.48 -19.91
N SER A 120 -3.13 6.69 -19.94
CA SER A 120 -3.28 7.53 -18.74
C SER A 120 -4.16 6.88 -17.67
N GLU A 121 -5.26 6.24 -18.05
CA GLU A 121 -6.12 5.52 -17.11
C GLU A 121 -5.43 4.28 -16.52
N VAL A 122 -4.66 3.56 -17.35
CA VAL A 122 -3.84 2.43 -16.89
C VAL A 122 -2.83 2.89 -15.84
N LEU A 123 -2.14 4.00 -16.06
CA LEU A 123 -1.19 4.56 -15.10
C LEU A 123 -1.88 4.97 -13.78
N ARG A 124 -3.02 5.66 -13.86
CA ARG A 124 -3.83 6.01 -12.67
C ARG A 124 -4.26 4.76 -11.89
N ARG A 125 -4.67 3.70 -12.59
CA ARG A 125 -5.02 2.42 -11.99
C ARG A 125 -3.82 1.78 -11.30
N CYS A 126 -2.65 1.76 -11.93
CA CYS A 126 -1.43 1.23 -11.33
C CYS A 126 -1.07 1.98 -10.04
N GLU A 127 -1.11 3.31 -10.07
CA GLU A 127 -0.84 4.14 -8.89
C GLU A 127 -1.87 3.91 -7.76
N ALA A 128 -3.15 3.81 -8.10
CA ALA A 128 -4.21 3.51 -7.14
C ALA A 128 -4.03 2.13 -6.51
N MET A 129 -3.68 1.12 -7.30
CA MET A 129 -3.38 -0.23 -6.80
C MET A 129 -2.15 -0.25 -5.90
N ALA A 130 -1.09 0.46 -6.26
CA ALA A 130 0.12 0.58 -5.43
C ALA A 130 -0.18 1.29 -4.10
N ARG A 131 -0.99 2.36 -4.11
CA ARG A 131 -1.46 3.03 -2.89
C ARG A 131 -2.32 2.12 -2.03
N ALA A 132 -3.26 1.39 -2.63
CA ALA A 132 -4.10 0.43 -1.92
C ALA A 132 -3.27 -0.70 -1.29
N HIS A 133 -2.26 -1.20 -1.99
CA HIS A 133 -1.36 -2.22 -1.45
C HIS A 133 -0.56 -1.70 -0.25
N ARG A 134 0.04 -0.51 -0.35
CA ARG A 134 0.76 0.14 0.76
C ARG A 134 -0.15 0.37 1.96
N ALA A 135 -1.36 0.88 1.72
CA ALA A 135 -2.36 1.07 2.77
C ALA A 135 -2.76 -0.26 3.42
N GLY A 136 -2.93 -1.33 2.64
CA GLY A 136 -3.21 -2.67 3.15
C GLY A 136 -2.08 -3.23 4.02
N GLN A 137 -0.83 -3.00 3.65
CA GLN A 137 0.33 -3.40 4.47
C GLN A 137 0.39 -2.64 5.80
N ALA A 138 0.20 -1.32 5.77
CA ALA A 138 0.14 -0.51 6.98
C ALA A 138 -1.02 -0.93 7.90
N ASN A 139 -2.19 -1.22 7.32
CA ASN A 139 -3.36 -1.65 8.08
C ASN A 139 -3.14 -3.00 8.78
N LYS A 140 -2.44 -3.95 8.14
CA LYS A 140 -2.07 -5.23 8.78
C LYS A 140 -1.21 -5.05 10.04
N LEU A 141 -0.35 -4.03 10.07
CA LEU A 141 0.43 -3.71 11.27
C LEU A 141 -0.47 -3.15 12.37
N LEU A 142 -1.30 -2.17 12.03
CA LEU A 142 -2.24 -1.55 12.98
C LEU A 142 -3.25 -2.57 13.54
N GLU A 143 -3.72 -3.51 12.72
CA GLU A 143 -4.64 -4.57 13.14
C GLU A 143 -4.01 -5.49 14.20
N ARG A 144 -2.71 -5.81 14.06
CA ARG A 144 -1.97 -6.60 15.04
C ARG A 144 -1.83 -5.85 16.37
N GLU A 145 -1.45 -4.57 16.32
CA GLU A 145 -1.34 -3.72 17.52
C GLU A 145 -2.70 -3.55 18.21
N ALA A 146 -3.77 -3.32 17.45
CA ALA A 146 -5.13 -3.25 17.98
C ALA A 146 -5.59 -4.57 18.61
N THR A 147 -5.19 -5.71 18.03
CA THR A 147 -5.50 -7.04 18.60
C THR A 147 -4.80 -7.24 19.95
N LEU A 148 -3.52 -6.85 20.06
CA LEU A 148 -2.80 -6.88 21.33
C LEU A 148 -3.45 -5.96 22.38
N GLY A 149 -3.82 -4.74 21.97
CA GLY A 149 -4.53 -3.79 22.84
C GLY A 149 -5.85 -4.37 23.37
N ARG A 150 -6.67 -4.95 22.49
CA ARG A 150 -7.92 -5.64 22.88
C ARG A 150 -7.66 -6.76 23.90
N TYR A 151 -6.65 -7.58 23.67
CA TYR A 151 -6.31 -8.66 24.60
C TYR A 151 -5.87 -8.14 25.98
N ILE A 152 -5.09 -7.06 26.04
CA ILE A 152 -4.70 -6.42 27.31
C ILE A 152 -5.93 -5.90 28.06
N LEU A 153 -6.87 -5.27 27.36
CA LEU A 153 -8.11 -4.77 27.96
C LEU A 153 -9.01 -5.89 28.46
N GLU A 154 -9.09 -7.00 27.71
CA GLU A 154 -9.83 -8.21 28.13
C GLU A 154 -9.19 -8.84 29.37
N MET A 155 -7.86 -8.90 29.43
CA MET A 155 -7.11 -9.47 30.57
C MET A 155 -7.08 -8.58 31.81
N ARG A 156 -7.57 -7.33 31.73
CA ARG A 156 -7.54 -6.35 32.83
C ARG A 156 -8.08 -6.90 34.14
N HIS A 157 -9.26 -7.52 34.13
CA HIS A 157 -9.88 -8.03 35.36
C HIS A 157 -9.06 -9.16 35.99
N THR A 158 -8.59 -10.11 35.17
CA THR A 158 -7.75 -11.22 35.62
C THR A 158 -6.43 -10.72 36.21
N LEU A 159 -5.77 -9.77 35.55
CA LEU A 159 -4.52 -9.18 36.03
C LEU A 159 -4.74 -8.38 37.32
N ASN A 160 -5.80 -7.59 37.42
CA ASN A 160 -6.12 -6.85 38.64
C ASN A 160 -6.37 -7.79 39.83
N ASN A 161 -7.11 -8.88 39.62
CA ASN A 161 -7.36 -9.87 40.68
C ASN A 161 -6.05 -10.54 41.14
N ALA A 162 -5.18 -10.94 40.21
CA ALA A 162 -3.88 -11.52 40.52
C ALA A 162 -2.98 -10.53 41.29
N LEU A 163 -2.88 -9.28 40.84
CA LEU A 163 -2.11 -8.24 41.51
C LEU A 163 -2.64 -7.91 42.91
N THR A 164 -3.96 -7.88 43.08
CA THR A 164 -4.60 -7.65 44.37
C THR A 164 -4.25 -8.77 45.35
N SER A 165 -4.24 -10.02 44.89
CA SER A 165 -3.83 -11.18 45.70
C SER A 165 -2.33 -11.12 46.06
N VAL A 166 -1.45 -10.83 45.10
CA VAL A 166 -0.01 -10.68 45.36
C VAL A 166 0.27 -9.56 46.35
N LEU A 167 -0.40 -8.42 46.20
CA LEU A 167 -0.26 -7.28 47.09
C LEU A 167 -0.72 -7.63 48.51
N GLY A 168 -1.94 -8.15 48.65
CA GLY A 168 -2.51 -8.51 49.95
C GLY A 168 -1.66 -9.56 50.68
N ASN A 169 -1.19 -10.59 49.98
CA ASN A 169 -0.32 -11.60 50.57
C ASN A 169 1.03 -11.01 51.00
N SER A 170 1.62 -10.12 50.20
CA SER A 170 2.88 -9.45 50.55
C SER A 170 2.70 -8.55 51.78
N GLU A 171 1.58 -7.84 51.89
CA GLU A 171 1.27 -7.01 53.06
C GLU A 171 1.05 -7.84 54.33
N LEU A 172 0.29 -8.93 54.24
CA LEU A 172 0.10 -9.85 55.37
C LEU A 172 1.43 -10.40 55.89
N LEU A 173 2.32 -10.86 55.00
CA LEU A 173 3.63 -11.38 55.39
C LEU A 173 4.54 -10.32 56.02
N LEU A 174 4.44 -9.05 55.60
CA LEU A 174 5.23 -7.95 56.16
C LEU A 174 4.72 -7.46 57.53
N LEU A 175 3.44 -7.71 57.83
CA LEU A 175 2.81 -7.37 59.11
C LEU A 175 3.23 -8.31 60.25
N GLU A 176 3.60 -9.56 59.95
CA GLU A 176 4.04 -10.52 60.97
C GLU A 176 5.44 -10.20 61.52
N PRO A 177 5.58 -9.81 62.81
CA PRO A 177 6.87 -9.46 63.39
C PRO A 177 7.70 -10.72 63.69
N GLY A 178 8.98 -10.72 63.28
CA GLY A 178 9.95 -11.74 63.67
C GLY A 178 9.94 -13.05 62.87
N CYS A 179 8.96 -13.27 61.98
CA CYS A 179 8.87 -14.48 61.16
C CYS A 179 9.84 -14.51 59.97
N LEU A 180 10.34 -13.35 59.52
CA LEU A 180 11.13 -13.21 58.30
C LEU A 180 12.53 -12.67 58.58
N SER A 181 13.52 -13.17 57.85
CA SER A 181 14.86 -12.56 57.82
C SER A 181 14.82 -11.17 57.18
N ALA A 182 15.79 -10.32 57.49
CA ALA A 182 15.89 -8.98 56.90
C ALA A 182 15.94 -9.01 55.35
N VAL A 183 16.61 -10.02 54.79
CA VAL A 183 16.70 -10.23 53.33
C VAL A 183 15.35 -10.64 52.75
N ALA A 184 14.65 -11.59 53.35
CA ALA A 184 13.33 -12.03 52.89
C ALA A 184 12.30 -10.89 52.97
N ARG A 185 12.36 -10.09 54.05
CA ARG A 185 11.51 -8.90 54.21
C ARG A 185 11.74 -7.90 53.08
N SER A 186 13.00 -7.58 52.76
CA SER A 186 13.35 -6.66 51.67
C SER A 186 12.90 -7.17 50.29
N GLN A 187 12.98 -8.48 50.05
CA GLN A 187 12.49 -9.09 48.82
C GLN A 187 10.96 -8.98 48.69
N ILE A 188 10.21 -9.25 49.76
CA ILE A 188 8.75 -9.12 49.76
C ILE A 188 8.31 -7.67 49.58
N GLU A 189 9.02 -6.70 50.17
CA GLU A 189 8.80 -5.27 49.92
C GLU A 189 9.02 -4.91 48.44
N THR A 190 10.03 -5.50 47.80
CA THR A 190 10.27 -5.31 46.37
C THR A 190 9.13 -5.87 45.52
N VAL A 191 8.64 -7.08 45.83
CA VAL A 191 7.49 -7.69 45.14
C VAL A 191 6.23 -6.83 45.31
N ARG A 192 5.96 -6.36 46.54
CA ARG A 192 4.85 -5.44 46.83
C ARG A 192 4.93 -4.19 45.97
N ASN A 193 6.10 -3.54 45.92
CA ASN A 193 6.29 -2.31 45.15
C ASN A 193 6.15 -2.55 43.63
N MET A 194 6.60 -3.70 43.12
CA MET A 194 6.39 -4.06 41.70
C MET A 194 4.92 -4.34 41.38
N ALA A 195 4.17 -4.98 42.29
CA ALA A 195 2.74 -5.21 42.12
C ALA A 195 1.95 -3.89 42.05
N VAL A 196 2.26 -2.92 42.92
CA VAL A 196 1.66 -1.57 42.88
C VAL A 196 1.98 -0.88 41.55
N ARG A 197 3.24 -0.91 41.11
CA ARG A 197 3.65 -0.30 39.83
C ARG A 197 2.93 -0.92 38.63
N MET A 198 2.74 -2.24 38.63
CA MET A 198 1.97 -2.92 37.59
C MET A 198 0.49 -2.52 37.61
N HIS A 199 -0.10 -2.36 38.80
CA HIS A 199 -1.48 -1.89 38.94
C HIS A 199 -1.66 -0.49 38.34
N GLU A 200 -0.74 0.44 38.61
CA GLU A 200 -0.76 1.78 38.03
C GLU A 200 -0.66 1.77 36.49
N ILE A 201 0.15 0.88 35.91
CA ILE A 201 0.28 0.72 34.46
C ILE A 201 -1.06 0.26 33.85
N LEU A 202 -1.75 -0.71 34.47
CA LEU A 202 -3.06 -1.17 34.01
C LEU A 202 -4.15 -0.09 34.12
N GLN A 203 -4.09 0.75 35.15
CA GLN A 203 -4.98 1.91 35.28
C GLN A 203 -4.75 2.91 34.14
N ARG A 204 -3.49 3.18 33.76
CA ARG A 204 -3.17 4.03 32.61
C ARG A 204 -3.74 3.47 31.31
N PHE A 205 -3.65 2.16 31.06
CA PHE A 205 -4.28 1.55 29.89
C PHE A 205 -5.80 1.74 29.87
N SER A 206 -6.46 1.65 31.02
CA SER A 206 -7.92 1.90 31.14
C SER A 206 -8.28 3.37 30.91
N SER A 207 -7.43 4.30 31.34
CA SER A 207 -7.61 5.74 31.04
C SER A 207 -7.54 6.00 29.53
N ILE A 208 -6.54 5.43 28.86
CA ILE A 208 -6.34 5.57 27.41
C ILE A 208 -7.53 4.97 26.65
N GLU A 209 -8.05 3.80 27.06
CA GLU A 209 -9.25 3.19 26.48
C GLU A 209 -10.45 4.15 26.53
N ASN A 210 -10.68 4.79 27.68
CA ASN A 210 -11.79 5.73 27.84
C ASN A 210 -11.61 6.98 26.98
N GLU A 211 -10.40 7.56 26.92
CA GLU A 211 -10.09 8.70 26.06
C GLU A 211 -10.35 8.37 24.59
N LEU A 212 -9.88 7.21 24.11
CA LEU A 212 -10.10 6.76 22.74
C LEU A 212 -11.59 6.58 22.42
N SER A 213 -12.39 6.01 23.33
CA SER A 213 -13.84 5.87 23.16
C SER A 213 -14.56 7.22 23.03
N VAL A 214 -14.09 8.25 23.75
CA VAL A 214 -14.65 9.61 23.66
C VAL A 214 -14.31 10.24 22.32
N VAL A 215 -13.05 10.12 21.87
CA VAL A 215 -12.60 10.64 20.57
C VAL A 215 -13.39 10.00 19.43
N GLU A 216 -13.60 8.68 19.47
CA GLU A 216 -14.39 7.96 18.47
C GLU A 216 -15.83 8.49 18.38
N LYS A 217 -16.52 8.60 19.52
CA LYS A 217 -17.90 9.14 19.59
C LYS A 217 -18.00 10.58 19.09
N GLN A 218 -16.96 11.39 19.31
CA GLN A 218 -16.92 12.76 18.82
C GLN A 218 -16.77 12.80 17.30
N ALA A 219 -15.87 11.99 16.74
CA ALA A 219 -15.68 11.88 15.30
C ALA A 219 -16.95 11.40 14.57
N GLU A 220 -17.67 10.43 15.14
CA GLU A 220 -18.95 9.96 14.60
C GLU A 220 -20.01 11.08 14.55
N ARG A 221 -20.11 11.89 15.62
CA ARG A 221 -21.05 13.01 15.69
C ARG A 221 -20.74 14.07 14.63
N GLU A 222 -19.46 14.41 14.45
CA GLU A 222 -19.02 15.39 13.45
C GLU A 222 -19.23 14.90 12.01
N SER A 223 -19.04 13.61 11.76
CA SER A 223 -19.33 13.00 10.45
C SER A 223 -20.83 13.05 10.12
N ARG A 224 -21.69 12.74 11.10
CA ARG A 224 -23.14 12.83 10.94
C ARG A 224 -23.62 14.25 10.71
N SER A 225 -23.09 15.23 11.45
CA SER A 225 -23.47 16.64 11.27
C SER A 225 -23.05 17.18 9.91
N LYS A 226 -21.86 16.82 9.41
CA LYS A 226 -21.39 17.20 8.06
C LYS A 226 -22.25 16.59 6.96
N SER A 227 -22.65 15.32 7.12
CA SER A 227 -23.52 14.62 6.17
C SER A 227 -24.93 15.22 6.13
N GLN A 228 -25.48 15.59 7.29
CA GLN A 228 -26.78 16.27 7.38
C GLN A 228 -26.74 17.69 6.80
N ALA A 229 -25.65 18.43 7.01
CA ALA A 229 -25.46 19.75 6.42
C ALA A 229 -25.38 19.70 4.89
N ALA A 230 -24.65 18.72 4.33
CA ALA A 230 -24.52 18.52 2.89
C ALA A 230 -25.86 18.14 2.21
N ALA A 231 -26.68 17.35 2.91
CA ALA A 231 -28.02 16.96 2.45
C ALA A 231 -29.05 18.09 2.52
N ALA A 232 -28.87 19.07 3.42
CA ALA A 232 -29.73 20.25 3.53
C ALA A 232 -29.36 21.37 2.54
N SER A 233 -28.17 21.31 1.94
CA SER A 233 -27.67 22.27 0.95
C SER A 233 -27.78 21.79 -0.51
N SER A 234 -28.39 20.63 -0.76
CA SER A 234 -28.70 20.07 -2.08
C SER A 234 -30.19 20.18 -2.37
#